data_AF-A0A7W1LYI2-F1
#
_entry.id   AF-A0A7W1LYI2-F1
#
_cell.length_a   1.000
_cell.length_b   1.000
_cell.length_c   1.000
_cell.angle_alpha   90.00
_cell.angle_beta   90.00
_cell.angle_gamma   90.00
#
_symmetry.space_group_name_H-M   'P 1'
#
loop_
_entity.id
_entity.type
_entity.pdbx_description
1 polymer ?
#
loop_
_entity_poly.entity_id
_entity_poly.type
_entity_poly.pdbx_seq_one_letter_code
_entity_poly.pdbx_strand_id
1 'polypeptide(L)' 'NVLIGQGANARVVAEEKAGGFIGEMAVLDPAPRSATVVAKAGGVRVLRLDGDAFRDALNTDAAIASGVIRTLAQRLRGKA' A
#
# COMPACT_ATOMS: atom_id res chain seq x y z
N ASN A 1 9.74 2.55 4.83
CA ASN A 1 9.01 2.77 6.10
C ASN A 1 7.66 3.38 5.80
N VAL A 2 6.61 2.92 6.48
CA VAL A 2 5.26 3.49 6.42
C VAL A 2 5.01 4.26 7.71
N LEU A 3 4.70 5.56 7.59
CA LEU A 3 4.56 6.49 8.70
C LEU A 3 3.14 7.04 8.78
N ILE A 4 2.61 7.18 10.00
CA ILE A 4 1.34 7.86 10.29
C ILE A 4 1.63 9.05 11.20
N GLY A 5 0.96 10.17 10.96
CA GLY A 5 1.18 11.45 11.66
C GLY A 5 2.00 12.44 10.83
N GLN A 6 2.31 13.60 11.40
CA GLN A 6 3.06 14.67 10.74
C GLN A 6 4.15 15.24 11.66
N GLY A 7 5.25 15.70 11.04
CA GLY A 7 6.38 16.31 11.75
C GLY A 7 6.97 15.39 12.83
N ALA A 8 7.23 15.94 14.02
CA ALA A 8 7.76 15.21 15.16
C ALA A 8 6.83 14.11 15.70
N ASN A 9 5.53 14.16 15.37
CA ASN A 9 4.55 13.15 15.81
C ASN A 9 4.40 11.99 14.81
N ALA A 10 5.18 11.98 13.72
CA ALA A 10 5.15 10.88 12.77
C ALA A 10 5.78 9.62 13.38
N ARG A 11 5.05 8.50 13.36
CA ARG A 11 5.53 7.21 13.86
C ARG A 11 5.56 6.18 12.75
N VAL A 12 6.59 5.32 12.75
CA VAL A 12 6.65 4.15 11.86
C VAL A 12 5.65 3.11 12.35
N VAL A 13 4.71 2.72 11.48
CA VAL A 13 3.66 1.74 11.80
C VAL A 13 3.83 0.42 11.06
N ALA A 14 4.63 0.42 9.99
CA ALA A 14 4.95 -0.77 9.22
C ALA A 14 6.22 -0.56 8.39
N GLU A 15 6.81 -1.66 7.95
CA GLU A 15 7.85 -1.68 6.94
C GLU A 15 7.38 -2.49 5.75
N GLU A 16 7.47 -1.89 4.56
CA GLU A 16 7.21 -2.59 3.31
C GLU A 16 8.51 -3.11 2.71
N LYS A 17 8.42 -4.26 2.05
CA LYS A 17 9.54 -4.98 1.45
C LYS A 17 9.28 -5.24 -0.03
N ALA A 18 10.30 -5.69 -0.76
CA ALA A 18 10.15 -6.11 -2.14
C ALA A 18 9.02 -7.16 -2.28
N GLY A 19 8.22 -7.04 -3.34
CA GLY A 19 7.02 -7.85 -3.56
C GLY A 19 5.75 -7.31 -2.88
N GLY A 20 5.87 -6.35 -1.95
CA GLY A 20 4.74 -5.59 -1.42
C GLY A 20 4.29 -4.48 -2.35
N PHE A 21 3.07 -4.00 -2.15
CA PHE A 21 2.51 -2.83 -2.85
C PHE A 21 2.01 -1.78 -1.84
N ILE A 22 2.02 -0.53 -2.26
CA ILE A 22 1.65 0.62 -1.43
C ILE A 22 0.73 1.56 -2.18
N GLY A 23 -0.09 2.29 -1.43
CA GLY A 23 -0.98 3.31 -2.00
C GLY A 23 -2.24 2.74 -2.63
N GLU A 24 -2.49 1.44 -2.46
CA GLU A 24 -3.69 0.72 -2.88
C GLU A 24 -4.95 1.30 -2.26
N MET A 25 -4.85 1.79 -1.03
CA MET A 25 -6.02 2.23 -0.27
C MET A 25 -6.70 3.39 -0.98
N ALA A 26 -5.92 4.31 -1.58
CA ALA A 26 -6.48 5.45 -2.31
C ALA A 26 -7.23 5.05 -3.59
N VAL A 27 -6.97 3.85 -4.14
CA VAL A 27 -7.70 3.34 -5.32
C VAL A 27 -8.95 2.57 -4.91
N LEU A 28 -8.85 1.78 -3.83
CA LEU A 28 -9.94 0.95 -3.29
C LEU A 28 -10.99 1.77 -2.54
N ASP A 29 -10.55 2.73 -1.74
CA ASP A 29 -11.36 3.64 -0.94
C ASP A 29 -10.90 5.08 -1.24
N PRO A 30 -11.63 5.82 -2.09
CA PRO A 30 -11.25 7.17 -2.52
C PRO A 30 -11.22 8.17 -1.36
N ALA A 31 -10.12 8.15 -0.61
CA ALA A 31 -9.84 8.99 0.54
C ALA A 31 -8.41 9.57 0.47
N PRO A 32 -8.10 10.62 1.24
CA PRO A 32 -6.73 11.12 1.36
C PRO A 32 -5.75 10.02 1.78
N ARG A 33 -4.47 10.19 1.44
CA ARG A 33 -3.41 9.23 1.80
C ARG A 33 -3.41 9.00 3.32
N SER A 34 -3.64 7.76 3.73
CA SER A 34 -3.71 7.36 5.16
C SER A 34 -2.35 7.30 5.85
N ALA A 35 -1.26 7.26 5.09
CA ALA A 35 0.10 7.18 5.58
C ALA A 35 1.09 7.76 4.55
N THR A 36 2.27 8.15 5.04
CA THR A 36 3.42 8.53 4.21
C THR A 36 4.35 7.34 4.07
N VAL A 37 4.81 7.04 2.87
CA VAL A 37 5.84 6.01 2.64
C VAL A 37 7.16 6.68 2.29
N VAL A 38 8.21 6.34 3.04
CA VAL A 38 9.56 6.88 2.85
C VAL A 38 10.53 5.73 2.55
N ALA A 39 11.34 5.91 1.52
CA ALA A 39 12.42 4.99 1.16
C ALA A 39 13.45 4.91 2.29
N LYS A 40 14.00 3.72 2.55
CA LYS A 40 15.14 3.57 3.48
C LYS A 40 16.42 4.12 2.84
N ALA A 41 17.44 4.31 3.68
CA ALA A 41 18.79 4.67 3.23
C ALA A 41 19.27 3.67 2.15
N GLY A 42 19.92 4.19 1.11
CA GLY A 42 20.32 3.42 -0.08
C GLY A 42 19.28 3.42 -1.21
N GLY A 43 18.09 3.97 -0.98
CA GLY A 43 17.05 4.10 -2.00
C GLY A 43 16.28 2.80 -2.25
N VAL A 44 15.19 2.91 -2.99
CA VAL A 44 14.35 1.76 -3.39
C VAL A 44 13.98 1.92 -4.86
N ARG A 45 13.83 0.79 -5.56
CA ARG A 45 13.26 0.77 -6.91
C ARG A 45 11.83 0.28 -6.82
N VAL A 46 10.92 0.99 -7.47
CA VAL A 46 9.49 0.67 -7.46
C VAL A 46 8.95 0.67 -8.89
N LEU A 47 7.94 -0.17 -9.12
CA LEU A 47 7.07 -0.07 -10.28
C LEU A 47 5.88 0.80 -9.90
N ARG A 48 5.51 1.73 -10.78
CA ARG A 48 4.33 2.57 -10.62
C ARG A 48 3.25 2.08 -11.56
N LEU A 49 2.08 1.77 -11.01
CA LEU A 49 0.85 1.53 -11.74
C LEU A 49 -0.07 2.74 -11.56
N ASP A 50 -0.78 3.12 -12.61
CA ASP A 50 -1.80 4.16 -12.51
C ASP A 50 -3.02 3.68 -11.71
N GLY A 51 -3.71 4.60 -11.03
CA GLY A 51 -4.87 4.27 -10.21
C GLY A 51 -6.03 3.71 -11.03
N ASP A 52 -6.29 4.29 -12.20
CA ASP A 52 -7.39 3.86 -13.07
C ASP A 52 -7.06 2.49 -13.67
N ALA A 53 -5.82 2.30 -14.14
CA ALA A 53 -5.35 1.01 -14.64
C ALA A 53 -5.41 -0.10 -13.57
N PHE A 54 -5.10 0.22 -12.31
CA PHE A 54 -5.24 -0.73 -11.21
C PHE A 54 -6.71 -1.08 -10.94
N ARG A 55 -7.60 -0.07 -10.96
CA ARG A 55 -9.04 -0.27 -10.77
C ARG A 55 -9.66 -1.11 -11.88
N ASP A 56 -9.27 -0.88 -13.12
CA ASP A 56 -9.70 -1.68 -14.28
C ASP A 56 -9.24 -3.13 -14.16
N ALA A 57 -7.99 -3.36 -13.75
CA ALA A 57 -7.48 -4.71 -13.52
C ALA A 57 -8.27 -5.45 -12.42
N LEU A 58 -8.60 -4.76 -11.33
CA LEU A 58 -9.43 -5.33 -10.25
C LEU A 58 -10.85 -5.68 -10.71
N ASN A 59 -11.42 -4.89 -11.62
CA ASN A 59 -12.78 -5.11 -12.15
C ASN A 59 -12.82 -6.19 -13.23
N THR A 60 -11.72 -6.43 -13.94
CA THR A 60 -11.68 -7.32 -15.10
C THR A 60 -11.15 -8.72 -14.77
N ASP A 61 -10.32 -8.87 -13.73
CA ASP A 61 -9.74 -10.15 -13.34
C ASP A 61 -9.95 -10.45 -11.84
N ALA A 62 -10.82 -11.43 -11.56
CA ALA A 62 -11.14 -11.85 -10.19
C ALA A 62 -9.95 -12.48 -9.44
N ALA A 63 -8.97 -13.05 -10.15
CA ALA A 63 -7.77 -13.60 -9.52
C ALA A 63 -6.87 -12.47 -8.98
N ILE A 64 -6.76 -11.36 -9.71
CA ILE A 64 -6.04 -10.16 -9.24
C ILE A 64 -6.74 -9.59 -8.00
N ALA A 65 -8.05 -9.39 -8.06
CA ALA A 65 -8.83 -8.90 -6.92
C ALA A 65 -8.67 -9.80 -5.68
N SER A 66 -8.79 -11.11 -5.85
CA SER A 66 -8.62 -12.09 -4.77
C SER A 66 -7.20 -12.06 -4.18
N GLY A 67 -6.17 -11.84 -5.01
CA GLY A 67 -4.80 -11.67 -4.57
C GLY A 67 -4.63 -10.45 -3.66
N VAL A 68 -5.17 -9.29 -4.07
CA VAL A 68 -5.12 -8.06 -3.29
C VAL A 68 -5.86 -8.21 -1.96
N ILE A 69 -7.07 -8.78 -1.97
CA ILE A 69 -7.85 -9.04 -0.75
C ILE A 69 -7.06 -9.92 0.22
N ARG A 70 -6.42 -10.99 -0.28
CA ARG A 70 -5.60 -11.89 0.54
C ARG A 70 -4.44 -11.15 1.21
N THR A 71 -3.72 -10.31 0.47
CA THR A 71 -2.60 -9.52 1.01
C THR A 71 -3.09 -8.54 2.08
N LEU A 72 -4.19 -7.82 1.84
CA LEU A 72 -4.77 -6.90 2.83
C LEU A 72 -5.24 -7.63 4.09
N ALA A 73 -5.90 -8.78 3.94
CA ALA A 73 -6.33 -9.60 5.08
C ALA A 73 -5.13 -10.12 5.90
N GLN A 74 -4.02 -10.48 5.25
CA GLN A 74 -2.78 -10.86 5.94
C GLN A 74 -2.20 -9.68 6.75
N ARG A 75 -2.18 -8.47 6.17
CA ARG A 75 -1.72 -7.25 6.85
C ARG A 75 -2.58 -6.91 8.07
N LEU A 76 -3.90 -7.09 7.99
CA LEU A 76 -4.80 -6.88 9.13
C LEU A 76 -4.54 -7.89 10.26
N ARG A 77 -4.31 -9.16 9.93
CA ARG A 77 -4.00 -10.20 10.93
C ARG A 77 -2.65 -10.01 11.61
N GLY A 78 -1.65 -9.49 10.89
CA GLY A 78 -0.30 -9.26 11.41
C GLY A 78 -0.13 -8.00 12.27
N LYS A 79 -1.23 -7.27 12.55
CA LYS A 79 -1.24 -6.06 13.41
C LYS A 79 -1.75 -6.32 14.84
N ALA A 80 -1.65 -7.56 15.33
CA ALA A 80 -1.82 -7.88 16.75
C ALA A 80 -0.50 -7.68 17.53
#